data_AF-A0A517KZU2-F1
#
_entry.id   AF-A0A517KZU2-F1
#
_cell.length_a   1.000
_cell.length_b   1.000
_cell.length_c   1.000
_cell.angle_alpha   90.00
_cell.angle_beta   90.00
_cell.angle_gamma   90.00
#
_symmetry.space_group_name_H-M   'P 1'
#
loop_
_entity.id
_entity.type
_entity.pdbx_description
1 polymer ?
#
loop_
_entity_poly.entity_id
_entity_poly.type
_entity_poly.pdbx_seq_one_letter_code
_entity_poly.pdbx_strand_id
1 'polypeptide(L)'
;MLRPTLSPPLRAHLVDIDIESISRLSTSRLAEKAIPKIGTIELVDSDTFATKYDSLYSASFPKRLERERSDLIITRLSAQFAGKREGLAPYHIVGIRDSDGGAIGAAHFSVLPIDGGQFVVPYLQYIYVRSANRRQDMSEVLHTMTLAVAIADAQAMGGRAVPVTMFETDPPGYGHDDESRAFSTLRAKVHANGGAVAVVLNKDGKQLSPHVQPGLEVGDSPLTVCWVLRPSPVQTTPWTISDLGNKLLKAYYQNIRDEGFPEENISLAENMAEKRCEGSEWKLVSFDEVRFHLS
;
A
#
# COMPACT_ATOMS: atom_id res chain seq x y z
N MET A 1 3.51 -22.91 3.86
CA MET A 1 3.76 -22.77 5.32
C MET A 1 2.76 -21.87 6.02
N LEU A 2 2.39 -20.70 5.48
CA LEU A 2 1.36 -19.83 6.10
C LEU A 2 -0.08 -20.35 5.96
N ARG A 3 -0.34 -21.28 5.02
CA ARG A 3 -1.69 -21.85 4.76
C ARG A 3 -2.47 -22.31 6.02
N PRO A 4 -1.87 -22.93 7.04
CA PRO A 4 -2.59 -23.32 8.26
C PRO A 4 -3.11 -22.16 9.09
N THR A 5 -2.48 -20.98 9.04
CA THR A 5 -2.91 -19.80 9.81
C THR A 5 -3.96 -18.97 9.08
N LEU A 6 -4.24 -19.26 7.81
CA LEU A 6 -5.22 -18.52 7.02
C LEU A 6 -6.65 -18.83 7.50
N SER A 7 -7.41 -17.76 7.76
CA SER A 7 -8.84 -17.85 7.99
C SER A 7 -9.57 -18.43 6.77
N PRO A 8 -10.77 -19.04 6.94
CA PRO A 8 -11.48 -19.64 5.82
C PRO A 8 -11.74 -18.69 4.63
N PRO A 9 -12.20 -17.44 4.83
CA PRO A 9 -12.39 -16.51 3.72
C PRO A 9 -11.12 -16.22 2.93
N LEU A 10 -10.00 -15.96 3.64
CA LEU A 10 -8.72 -15.70 2.99
C LEU A 10 -8.18 -16.94 2.26
N ARG A 11 -8.34 -18.12 2.87
CA ARG A 11 -7.94 -19.39 2.24
C ARG A 11 -8.72 -19.66 0.95
N ALA A 12 -10.03 -19.40 0.95
CA ALA A 12 -10.86 -19.55 -0.22
C ALA A 12 -10.44 -18.57 -1.34
N HIS A 13 -10.14 -17.33 -0.97
CA HIS A 13 -9.68 -16.30 -1.90
C HIS A 13 -8.30 -16.62 -2.52
N LEU A 14 -7.43 -17.34 -1.80
CA LEU A 14 -6.06 -17.65 -2.22
C LEU A 14 -5.86 -19.10 -2.70
N VAL A 15 -6.92 -19.77 -3.17
CA VAL A 15 -6.89 -21.21 -3.48
C VAL A 15 -5.73 -21.59 -4.41
N ASP A 16 -5.55 -20.84 -5.50
CA ASP A 16 -4.57 -21.10 -6.57
C ASP A 16 -3.29 -20.26 -6.45
N ILE A 17 -3.06 -19.61 -5.31
CA ILE A 17 -1.90 -18.74 -5.11
C ILE A 17 -0.77 -19.49 -4.39
N ASP A 18 0.39 -19.56 -5.04
CA ASP A 18 1.63 -20.01 -4.39
C ASP A 18 2.24 -18.88 -3.56
N ILE A 19 1.79 -18.78 -2.30
CA ILE A 19 2.26 -17.79 -1.32
C ILE A 19 3.78 -17.91 -1.06
N GLU A 20 4.37 -19.11 -1.18
CA GLU A 20 5.79 -19.30 -0.90
C GLU A 20 6.65 -18.68 -2.02
N SER A 21 6.23 -18.83 -3.27
CA SER A 21 6.93 -18.24 -4.43
C SER A 21 7.01 -16.72 -4.40
N ILE A 22 6.05 -16.06 -3.76
CA ILE A 22 5.94 -14.60 -3.68
C ILE A 22 6.46 -14.03 -2.35
N SER A 23 6.87 -14.89 -1.42
CA SER A 23 7.50 -14.47 -0.17
C SER A 23 8.95 -14.08 -0.40
N ARG A 24 9.35 -12.92 0.10
CA ARG A 24 10.77 -12.49 0.14
C ARG A 24 11.52 -13.09 1.34
N LEU A 25 10.81 -13.74 2.25
CA LEU A 25 11.38 -14.42 3.40
C LEU A 25 11.47 -15.91 3.13
N SER A 26 12.59 -16.51 3.54
CA SER A 26 12.72 -17.96 3.52
C SER A 26 11.71 -18.60 4.47
N THR A 27 11.28 -19.80 4.08
CA THR A 27 10.44 -20.68 4.90
C THR A 27 11.00 -20.89 6.31
N SER A 28 12.33 -21.05 6.43
CA SER A 28 13.01 -21.16 7.73
C SER A 28 12.88 -19.89 8.59
N ARG A 29 13.07 -18.70 8.00
CA ARG A 29 12.97 -17.42 8.71
C ARG A 29 11.54 -17.14 9.17
N LEU A 30 10.54 -17.47 8.34
CA LEU A 30 9.13 -17.36 8.71
C LEU A 30 8.79 -18.28 9.89
N ALA A 31 9.25 -19.53 9.85
CA ALA A 31 9.02 -20.51 10.92
C ALA A 31 9.64 -20.08 12.25
N GLU A 32 10.80 -19.43 12.22
CA GLU A 32 11.51 -18.97 13.41
C GLU A 32 10.89 -17.69 13.99
N LYS A 33 10.67 -16.68 13.14
CA LYS A 33 10.42 -15.30 13.61
C LYS A 33 8.94 -14.92 13.63
N ALA A 34 8.16 -15.36 12.65
CA ALA A 34 6.80 -14.86 12.44
C ALA A 34 5.74 -15.86 12.89
N ILE A 35 5.75 -17.07 12.31
CA ILE A 35 4.67 -18.06 12.47
C ILE A 35 4.33 -18.39 13.92
N PRO A 36 5.29 -18.57 14.85
CA PRO A 36 4.97 -18.89 16.24
C PRO A 36 4.17 -17.80 16.98
N LYS A 37 4.06 -16.61 16.39
CA LYS A 37 3.34 -15.47 16.96
C LYS A 37 1.98 -15.24 16.29
N ILE A 38 1.70 -15.94 15.20
CA ILE A 38 0.48 -15.76 14.40
C ILE A 38 -0.54 -16.81 14.84
N GLY A 39 -1.67 -16.35 15.37
CA GLY A 39 -2.86 -17.17 15.57
C GLY A 39 -3.65 -17.29 14.27
N THR A 40 -3.95 -16.16 13.62
CA THR A 40 -4.63 -16.16 12.32
C THR A 40 -4.18 -15.01 11.40
N ILE A 41 -4.26 -15.24 10.09
CA ILE A 41 -4.19 -14.24 9.04
C ILE A 41 -5.53 -14.24 8.31
N GLU A 42 -6.14 -13.07 8.12
CA GLU A 42 -7.51 -12.99 7.63
C GLU A 42 -7.73 -11.83 6.65
N LEU A 43 -8.72 -11.98 5.76
CA LEU A 43 -9.41 -10.84 5.16
C LEU A 43 -10.31 -10.27 6.26
N VAL A 44 -10.05 -9.03 6.65
CA VAL A 44 -10.74 -8.37 7.75
C VAL A 44 -12.05 -7.77 7.22
N ASP A 45 -13.17 -8.21 7.77
CA ASP A 45 -14.49 -7.62 7.51
C ASP A 45 -14.72 -6.36 8.37
N SER A 46 -15.86 -5.69 8.14
CA SER A 46 -16.21 -4.43 8.84
C SER A 46 -16.26 -4.58 10.36
N ASP A 47 -16.85 -5.67 10.85
CA ASP A 47 -17.07 -5.89 12.28
C ASP A 47 -15.76 -6.24 12.99
N THR A 48 -14.94 -7.07 12.33
CA THR A 48 -13.60 -7.43 12.80
C THR A 48 -12.69 -6.20 12.82
N PHE A 49 -12.75 -5.34 11.79
CA PHE A 49 -11.99 -4.09 11.80
C PHE A 49 -12.39 -3.23 13.01
N ALA A 50 -13.68 -2.95 13.16
CA ALA A 50 -14.21 -2.10 14.22
C ALA A 50 -13.86 -2.63 15.62
N THR A 51 -13.94 -3.95 15.83
CA THR A 51 -13.78 -4.55 17.16
C THR A 51 -12.36 -4.96 17.50
N LYS A 52 -11.49 -5.21 16.51
CA LYS A 52 -10.14 -5.76 16.73
C LYS A 52 -9.01 -4.86 16.22
N TYR A 53 -9.20 -4.14 15.13
CA TYR A 53 -8.11 -3.43 14.45
C TYR A 53 -8.13 -1.92 14.59
N ASP A 54 -9.31 -1.30 14.78
CA ASP A 54 -9.46 0.16 14.77
C ASP A 54 -8.61 0.85 15.85
N SER A 55 -8.57 0.32 17.07
CA SER A 55 -7.73 0.87 18.14
C SER A 55 -6.23 0.86 17.76
N LEU A 56 -5.74 -0.25 17.19
CA LEU A 56 -4.35 -0.35 16.74
C LEU A 56 -4.06 0.54 15.53
N TYR A 57 -4.99 0.65 14.59
CA TYR A 57 -4.91 1.55 13.45
C TYR A 57 -4.79 3.00 13.92
N SER A 58 -5.71 3.42 14.78
CA SER A 58 -5.77 4.78 15.31
C SER A 58 -4.51 5.15 16.10
N ALA A 59 -3.98 4.22 16.90
CA ALA A 59 -2.73 4.42 17.62
C ALA A 59 -1.49 4.48 16.70
N SER A 60 -1.53 3.81 15.54
CA SER A 60 -0.42 3.77 14.59
C SER A 60 -0.35 5.02 13.69
N PHE A 61 -1.48 5.68 13.47
CA PHE A 61 -1.60 6.90 12.67
C PHE A 61 -2.30 8.00 13.49
N PRO A 62 -1.61 8.64 14.44
CA PRO A 62 -2.25 9.59 15.36
C PRO A 62 -2.62 10.94 14.71
N LYS A 63 -2.02 11.27 13.57
CA LYS A 63 -2.28 12.52 12.85
C LYS A 63 -3.51 12.36 11.95
N ARG A 64 -4.54 13.18 12.19
CA ARG A 64 -5.80 13.17 11.41
C ARG A 64 -5.57 13.29 9.91
N LEU A 65 -4.70 14.22 9.49
CA LEU A 65 -4.41 14.49 8.07
C LEU A 65 -3.80 13.31 7.31
N GLU A 66 -3.20 12.36 8.03
CA GLU A 66 -2.55 11.19 7.44
C GLU A 66 -3.45 9.94 7.50
N ARG A 67 -4.63 10.02 8.11
CA ARG A 67 -5.45 8.86 8.45
C ARG A 67 -6.90 9.00 7.98
N GLU A 68 -7.36 8.04 7.18
CA GLU A 68 -8.77 7.88 6.83
C GLU A 68 -9.64 7.66 8.09
N ARG A 69 -10.87 8.17 8.06
CA ARG A 69 -11.82 7.99 9.17
C ARG A 69 -12.27 6.54 9.25
N SER A 70 -12.32 5.98 10.45
CA SER A 70 -12.66 4.56 10.66
C SER A 70 -14.07 4.20 10.19
N ASP A 71 -15.03 5.13 10.24
CA ASP A 71 -16.39 4.93 9.73
C ASP A 71 -16.44 4.73 8.21
N LEU A 72 -15.57 5.43 7.45
CA LEU A 72 -15.42 5.24 6.02
C LEU A 72 -14.83 3.85 5.70
N ILE A 73 -13.78 3.44 6.43
CA ILE A 73 -13.18 2.11 6.29
C ILE A 73 -14.21 1.02 6.53
N ILE A 74 -14.97 1.10 7.63
CA ILE A 74 -16.04 0.16 7.98
C ILE A 74 -17.09 0.08 6.87
N THR A 75 -17.51 1.23 6.33
CA THR A 75 -18.49 1.31 5.24
C THR A 75 -17.97 0.64 3.97
N ARG A 76 -16.71 0.89 3.59
CA ARG A 76 -16.08 0.31 2.40
C ARG A 76 -15.95 -1.20 2.52
N LEU A 77 -15.51 -1.71 3.68
CA LEU A 77 -15.43 -3.16 3.94
C LEU A 77 -16.82 -3.81 3.88
N SER A 78 -17.82 -3.20 4.51
CA SER A 78 -19.18 -3.73 4.48
C SER A 78 -19.72 -3.82 3.04
N ALA A 79 -19.50 -2.78 2.23
CA ALA A 79 -19.88 -2.78 0.82
C ALA A 79 -19.09 -3.81 0.00
N GLN A 80 -17.79 -3.99 0.25
CA GLN A 80 -16.94 -4.97 -0.42
C GLN A 80 -17.44 -6.39 -0.15
N PHE A 81 -17.63 -6.77 1.11
CA PHE A 81 -18.08 -8.11 1.50
C PHE A 81 -19.52 -8.39 1.06
N ALA A 82 -20.35 -7.36 0.93
CA ALA A 82 -21.70 -7.48 0.38
C ALA A 82 -21.74 -7.52 -1.16
N GLY A 83 -20.59 -7.42 -1.85
CA GLY A 83 -20.52 -7.41 -3.32
C GLY A 83 -21.14 -6.16 -3.97
N LYS A 84 -21.22 -5.04 -3.25
CA LYS A 84 -21.87 -3.80 -3.69
C LYS A 84 -20.93 -2.79 -4.35
N ARG A 85 -19.66 -3.15 -4.52
CA ARG A 85 -18.60 -2.30 -5.09
C ARG A 85 -18.31 -2.64 -6.55
N GLU A 86 -19.35 -2.90 -7.33
CA GLU A 86 -19.20 -3.20 -8.76
C GLU A 86 -18.60 -1.99 -9.51
N GLY A 87 -17.62 -2.25 -10.37
CA GLY A 87 -16.92 -1.22 -11.13
C GLY A 87 -15.86 -0.42 -10.35
N LEU A 88 -15.78 -0.59 -9.02
CA LEU A 88 -14.75 0.06 -8.20
C LEU A 88 -13.53 -0.84 -8.06
N ALA A 89 -12.38 -0.24 -7.73
CA ALA A 89 -11.22 -1.01 -7.31
C ALA A 89 -11.57 -1.84 -6.05
N PRO A 90 -11.23 -3.14 -6.01
CA PRO A 90 -11.38 -3.95 -4.80
C PRO A 90 -10.60 -3.33 -3.65
N TYR A 91 -11.26 -3.20 -2.50
CA TYR A 91 -10.65 -2.70 -1.29
C TYR A 91 -10.55 -3.82 -0.26
N HIS A 92 -9.35 -4.02 0.28
CA HIS A 92 -9.07 -5.10 1.21
C HIS A 92 -8.31 -4.61 2.43
N ILE A 93 -8.55 -5.31 3.54
CA ILE A 93 -7.66 -5.30 4.68
C ILE A 93 -7.22 -6.73 4.94
N VAL A 94 -5.91 -6.97 4.93
CA VAL A 94 -5.33 -8.21 5.46
C VAL A 94 -4.85 -7.95 6.88
N GLY A 95 -5.35 -8.73 7.82
CA GLY A 95 -5.04 -8.64 9.24
C GLY A 95 -4.26 -9.85 9.74
N ILE A 96 -3.46 -9.65 10.78
CA ILE A 96 -2.82 -10.69 11.58
C ILE A 96 -3.30 -10.57 13.02
N ARG A 97 -3.73 -11.67 13.64
CA ARG A 97 -4.00 -11.77 15.08
C ARG A 97 -3.11 -12.80 15.75
N ASP A 98 -2.85 -12.60 17.04
CA ASP A 98 -2.22 -13.60 17.90
C ASP A 98 -3.20 -14.73 18.26
N SER A 99 -2.71 -15.74 18.99
CA SER A 99 -3.51 -16.88 19.46
C SER A 99 -4.65 -16.48 20.41
N ASP A 100 -4.53 -15.34 21.06
CA ASP A 100 -5.53 -14.81 22.00
C ASP A 100 -6.57 -13.94 21.27
N GLY A 101 -6.46 -13.81 19.94
CA GLY A 101 -7.35 -13.04 19.10
C GLY A 101 -7.10 -11.52 19.14
N GLY A 102 -5.98 -11.08 19.70
CA GLY A 102 -5.52 -9.69 19.67
C GLY A 102 -4.88 -9.33 18.34
N ALA A 103 -5.18 -8.14 17.81
CA ALA A 103 -4.57 -7.65 16.58
C ALA A 103 -3.05 -7.45 16.73
N ILE A 104 -2.28 -8.06 15.84
CA ILE A 104 -0.84 -7.85 15.70
C ILE A 104 -0.57 -6.71 14.71
N GLY A 105 -1.30 -6.66 13.60
CA GLY A 105 -1.05 -5.69 12.54
C GLY A 105 -1.94 -5.93 11.34
N ALA A 106 -2.03 -4.95 10.45
CA ALA A 106 -2.80 -5.06 9.22
C ALA A 106 -2.19 -4.25 8.08
N ALA A 107 -2.60 -4.59 6.87
CA ALA A 107 -2.33 -3.87 5.63
C ALA A 107 -3.65 -3.52 4.95
N HIS A 108 -3.87 -2.24 4.65
CA HIS A 108 -5.04 -1.72 3.94
C HIS A 108 -4.60 -1.35 2.53
N PHE A 109 -5.30 -1.88 1.54
CA PHE A 109 -4.92 -1.65 0.14
C PHE A 109 -6.12 -1.67 -0.80
N SER A 110 -5.97 -1.00 -1.93
CA SER A 110 -6.87 -1.11 -3.09
C SER A 110 -6.14 -1.74 -4.26
N VAL A 111 -6.81 -2.59 -5.04
CA VAL A 111 -6.20 -3.24 -6.22
C VAL A 111 -6.57 -2.43 -7.45
N LEU A 112 -5.63 -1.58 -7.91
CA LEU A 112 -5.89 -0.60 -8.96
C LEU A 112 -5.80 -1.27 -10.35
N PRO A 113 -6.90 -1.34 -11.12
CA PRO A 113 -6.82 -1.74 -12.52
C PRO A 113 -6.11 -0.65 -13.33
N ILE A 114 -5.08 -1.01 -14.09
CA ILE A 114 -4.36 -0.06 -14.94
C ILE A 114 -4.94 -0.07 -16.35
N ASP A 115 -5.13 1.13 -16.90
CA ASP A 115 -5.59 1.34 -18.27
C ASP A 115 -4.71 0.59 -19.30
N GLY A 116 -5.35 -0.06 -20.26
CA GLY A 116 -4.71 -0.97 -21.21
C GLY A 116 -4.78 -2.45 -20.80
N GLY A 117 -5.32 -2.75 -19.61
CA GLY A 117 -5.78 -4.10 -19.24
C GLY A 117 -4.70 -5.12 -18.91
N GLN A 118 -3.41 -4.78 -19.03
CA GLN A 118 -2.31 -5.71 -18.79
C GLN A 118 -1.98 -5.88 -17.31
N PHE A 119 -2.16 -4.82 -16.52
CA PHE A 119 -1.68 -4.75 -15.14
C PHE A 119 -2.80 -4.42 -14.15
N VAL A 120 -2.59 -4.88 -12.92
CA VAL A 120 -3.15 -4.27 -11.72
C VAL A 120 -2.03 -3.92 -10.76
N VAL A 121 -2.21 -2.87 -9.97
CA VAL A 121 -1.21 -2.44 -8.97
C VAL A 121 -1.91 -2.33 -7.61
N PRO A 122 -1.57 -3.18 -6.61
CA PRO A 122 -2.02 -2.94 -5.25
C PRO A 122 -1.40 -1.63 -4.74
N TYR A 123 -2.28 -0.70 -4.39
CA TYR A 123 -1.96 0.54 -3.68
C TYR A 123 -2.13 0.30 -2.19
N LEU A 124 -1.02 0.10 -1.49
CA LEU A 124 -0.96 -0.13 -0.05
C LEU A 124 -0.99 1.23 0.68
N GLN A 125 -2.18 1.58 1.16
CA GLN A 125 -2.46 2.84 1.85
C GLN A 125 -1.88 2.86 3.26
N TYR A 126 -2.11 1.77 4.01
CA TYR A 126 -1.70 1.67 5.40
C TYR A 126 -1.07 0.32 5.67
N ILE A 127 0.03 0.33 6.43
CA ILE A 127 0.61 -0.88 7.01
C ILE A 127 1.10 -0.58 8.41
N TYR A 128 0.72 -1.42 9.37
CA TYR A 128 1.05 -1.18 10.78
C TYR A 128 1.18 -2.48 11.56
N VAL A 129 2.06 -2.46 12.56
CA VAL A 129 2.36 -3.59 13.44
C VAL A 129 2.48 -3.09 14.88
N ARG A 130 1.77 -3.75 15.79
CA ARG A 130 1.84 -3.59 17.24
C ARG A 130 3.29 -3.60 17.71
N SER A 131 3.64 -2.67 18.58
CA SER A 131 5.02 -2.43 19.03
C SER A 131 5.73 -3.70 19.53
N ALA A 132 5.04 -4.53 20.31
CA ALA A 132 5.56 -5.79 20.85
C ALA A 132 5.91 -6.85 19.77
N ASN A 133 5.39 -6.70 18.56
CA ASN A 133 5.61 -7.61 17.43
C ASN A 133 6.54 -7.01 16.36
N ARG A 134 7.12 -5.84 16.61
CA ARG A 134 8.19 -5.31 15.75
C ARG A 134 9.38 -6.26 15.75
N ARG A 135 10.09 -6.35 14.61
CA ARG A 135 11.23 -7.27 14.38
C ARG A 135 10.89 -8.77 14.33
N GLN A 136 9.59 -9.12 14.30
CA GLN A 136 9.12 -10.49 14.09
C GLN A 136 8.66 -10.72 12.63
N ASP A 137 9.18 -9.93 11.69
CA ASP A 137 8.90 -10.02 10.26
C ASP A 137 7.41 -9.86 9.86
N MET A 138 6.55 -9.37 10.76
CA MET A 138 5.10 -9.20 10.51
C MET A 138 4.78 -8.28 9.32
N SER A 139 5.56 -7.21 9.14
CA SER A 139 5.39 -6.31 7.99
C SER A 139 5.62 -7.04 6.66
N GLU A 140 6.59 -7.95 6.61
CA GLU A 140 6.89 -8.74 5.42
C GLU A 140 5.83 -9.80 5.15
N VAL A 141 5.26 -10.40 6.21
CA VAL A 141 4.07 -11.25 6.07
C VAL A 141 2.91 -10.45 5.47
N LEU A 142 2.63 -9.24 5.98
CA LEU A 142 1.57 -8.38 5.44
C LEU A 142 1.80 -7.98 3.98
N HIS A 143 3.03 -7.65 3.58
CA HIS A 143 3.35 -7.39 2.18
C HIS A 143 3.15 -8.62 1.29
N THR A 144 3.58 -9.79 1.74
CA THR A 144 3.41 -11.06 1.02
C THR A 144 1.92 -11.35 0.79
N MET A 145 1.10 -11.17 1.83
CA MET A 145 -0.34 -11.43 1.74
C MET A 145 -1.08 -10.35 0.94
N THR A 146 -0.65 -9.09 0.99
CA THR A 146 -1.16 -8.02 0.12
C THR A 146 -0.95 -8.40 -1.35
N LEU A 147 0.26 -8.87 -1.70
CA LEU A 147 0.56 -9.33 -3.05
C LEU A 147 -0.25 -10.58 -3.43
N ALA A 148 -0.42 -11.53 -2.50
CA ALA A 148 -1.22 -12.73 -2.72
C ALA A 148 -2.67 -12.41 -3.11
N VAL A 149 -3.32 -11.54 -2.33
CA VAL A 149 -4.69 -11.08 -2.58
C VAL A 149 -4.77 -10.32 -3.89
N ALA A 150 -3.82 -9.41 -4.15
CA ALA A 150 -3.79 -8.68 -5.41
C ALA A 150 -3.64 -9.59 -6.64
N ILE A 151 -2.85 -10.67 -6.55
CA ILE A 151 -2.72 -11.66 -7.64
C ILE A 151 -4.05 -12.42 -7.84
N ALA A 152 -4.72 -12.82 -6.76
CA ALA A 152 -6.03 -13.47 -6.86
C ALA A 152 -7.08 -12.56 -7.53
N ASP A 153 -7.13 -11.28 -7.14
CA ASP A 153 -7.98 -10.29 -7.80
C ASP A 153 -7.59 -10.09 -9.27
N ALA A 154 -6.30 -10.03 -9.58
CA ALA A 154 -5.80 -9.88 -10.94
C ALA A 154 -6.23 -11.06 -11.84
N GLN A 155 -6.24 -12.29 -11.30
CA GLN A 155 -6.76 -13.47 -11.98
C GLN A 155 -8.26 -13.32 -12.27
N ALA A 156 -9.05 -12.87 -11.29
CA ALA A 156 -10.48 -12.60 -11.46
C ALA A 156 -10.77 -11.47 -12.48
N MET A 157 -9.84 -10.52 -12.65
CA MET A 157 -9.92 -9.41 -13.62
C MET A 157 -9.42 -9.77 -15.03
N GLY A 158 -9.44 -11.07 -15.38
CA GLY A 158 -9.03 -11.56 -16.70
C GLY A 158 -7.55 -11.91 -16.81
N GLY A 159 -6.93 -12.37 -15.71
CA GLY A 159 -5.54 -12.85 -15.73
C GLY A 159 -4.50 -11.74 -15.88
N ARG A 160 -4.75 -10.57 -15.30
CA ARG A 160 -3.81 -9.44 -15.33
C ARG A 160 -2.56 -9.74 -14.51
N ALA A 161 -1.44 -9.09 -14.84
CA ALA A 161 -0.20 -9.22 -14.09
C ALA A 161 -0.13 -8.20 -12.94
N VAL A 162 0.58 -8.57 -11.86
CA VAL A 162 0.89 -7.69 -10.71
C VAL A 162 2.38 -7.39 -10.69
N PRO A 163 2.86 -6.33 -11.38
CA PRO A 163 4.29 -6.09 -11.51
C PRO A 163 4.92 -5.53 -10.23
N VAL A 164 4.17 -4.74 -9.46
CA VAL A 164 4.65 -4.01 -8.29
C VAL A 164 3.52 -3.81 -7.28
N THR A 165 3.88 -3.62 -6.01
CA THR A 165 3.03 -2.96 -5.01
C THR A 165 3.46 -1.50 -4.89
N MET A 166 2.51 -0.57 -4.93
CA MET A 166 2.73 0.85 -4.69
C MET A 166 2.39 1.22 -3.26
N PHE A 167 3.19 2.08 -2.63
CA PHE A 167 2.86 2.68 -1.33
C PHE A 167 3.47 4.07 -1.18
N GLU A 168 3.00 4.78 -0.17
CA GLU A 168 3.40 6.14 0.16
C GLU A 168 4.29 6.18 1.40
N THR A 169 5.27 7.08 1.38
CA THR A 169 6.13 7.33 2.53
C THR A 169 6.79 8.69 2.40
N ASP A 170 7.17 9.27 3.55
CA ASP A 170 7.99 10.47 3.57
C ASP A 170 9.32 10.23 2.83
N PRO A 171 9.81 11.22 2.07
CA PRO A 171 11.13 11.12 1.46
C PRO A 171 12.24 11.14 2.54
N PRO A 172 13.44 10.63 2.23
CA PRO A 172 14.57 10.68 3.15
C PRO A 172 14.87 12.12 3.59
N GLY A 173 15.06 12.32 4.89
CA GLY A 173 15.40 13.64 5.44
C GLY A 173 14.22 14.61 5.55
N TYR A 174 12.99 14.14 5.37
CA TYR A 174 11.78 14.91 5.65
C TYR A 174 11.52 15.01 7.16
N GLY A 175 11.10 16.18 7.64
CA GLY A 175 10.83 16.42 9.06
C GLY A 175 11.16 17.84 9.51
N HIS A 176 10.41 18.35 10.50
CA HIS A 176 10.60 19.71 11.03
C HIS A 176 11.75 19.80 12.05
N ASP A 177 12.19 18.67 12.60
CA ASP A 177 13.25 18.57 13.60
C ASP A 177 14.24 17.44 13.23
N ASP A 178 15.38 17.37 13.94
CA ASP A 178 16.42 16.38 13.66
C ASP A 178 15.95 14.94 13.87
N GLU A 179 15.07 14.71 14.84
CA GLU A 179 14.55 13.37 15.16
C GLU A 179 13.66 12.84 14.04
N SER A 180 12.71 13.65 13.56
CA SER A 180 11.84 13.32 12.44
C SER A 180 12.62 13.12 11.13
N ARG A 181 13.64 13.95 10.87
CA ARG A 181 14.54 13.77 9.71
C ARG A 181 15.39 12.49 9.78
N ALA A 182 15.90 12.16 10.95
CA ALA A 182 16.63 10.91 11.17
C ALA A 182 15.70 9.69 11.02
N PHE A 183 14.47 9.80 11.53
CA PHE A 183 13.46 8.75 11.42
C PHE A 183 13.03 8.48 9.98
N SER A 184 12.74 9.53 9.18
CA SER A 184 12.40 9.38 7.76
C SER A 184 13.55 8.77 6.95
N THR A 185 14.79 9.16 7.25
CA THR A 185 15.99 8.56 6.65
C THR A 185 16.13 7.06 6.98
N LEU A 186 15.91 6.69 8.25
CA LEU A 186 15.94 5.29 8.67
C LEU A 186 14.84 4.47 7.98
N ARG A 187 13.61 5.01 7.93
CA ARG A 187 12.48 4.38 7.25
C ARG A 187 12.77 4.14 5.76
N ALA A 188 13.37 5.12 5.09
CA ALA A 188 13.77 4.97 3.70
C ALA A 188 14.80 3.86 3.48
N LYS A 189 15.81 3.75 4.35
CA LYS A 189 16.79 2.64 4.31
C LYS A 189 16.14 1.27 4.50
N VAL A 190 15.17 1.17 5.43
CA VAL A 190 14.44 -0.09 5.65
C VAL A 190 13.67 -0.50 4.40
N HIS A 191 12.96 0.43 3.78
CA HIS A 191 12.23 0.19 2.53
C HIS A 191 13.16 -0.19 1.37
N ALA A 192 14.27 0.55 1.19
CA ALA A 192 15.28 0.27 0.17
C ALA A 192 15.89 -1.13 0.33
N ASN A 193 16.24 -1.53 1.56
CA ASN A 193 16.74 -2.89 1.86
C ASN A 193 15.69 -3.98 1.56
N GLY A 194 14.41 -3.64 1.58
CA GLY A 194 13.30 -4.52 1.17
C GLY A 194 13.11 -4.62 -0.35
N GLY A 195 13.98 -3.98 -1.14
CA GLY A 195 13.93 -3.92 -2.60
C GLY A 195 12.97 -2.87 -3.14
N ALA A 196 12.56 -1.89 -2.31
CA ALA A 196 11.69 -0.82 -2.74
C ALA A 196 12.46 0.29 -3.46
N VAL A 197 11.88 0.81 -4.54
CA VAL A 197 12.46 1.88 -5.37
C VAL A 197 11.51 3.06 -5.41
N ALA A 198 12.05 4.27 -5.42
CA ALA A 198 11.24 5.48 -5.48
C ALA A 198 10.89 5.85 -6.92
N VAL A 199 9.68 6.38 -7.10
CA VAL A 199 9.24 7.00 -8.36
C VAL A 199 9.53 8.49 -8.27
N VAL A 200 10.27 9.00 -9.25
CA VAL A 200 10.59 10.43 -9.36
C VAL A 200 10.30 10.94 -10.76
N LEU A 201 10.01 12.23 -10.86
CA LEU A 201 10.00 12.97 -12.11
C LEU A 201 11.31 13.74 -12.22
N ASN A 202 11.98 13.62 -13.36
CA ASN A 202 13.16 14.41 -13.67
C ASN A 202 12.78 15.54 -14.63
N LYS A 203 12.96 16.79 -14.18
CA LYS A 203 12.71 18.00 -14.97
C LYS A 203 13.88 18.97 -14.80
N ASP A 204 14.55 19.31 -15.89
CA ASP A 204 15.70 20.22 -15.90
C ASP A 204 16.80 19.86 -14.88
N GLY A 205 17.05 18.55 -14.70
CA GLY A 205 18.03 18.03 -13.74
C GLY A 205 17.57 18.02 -12.28
N LYS A 206 16.31 18.42 -11.99
CA LYS A 206 15.71 18.37 -10.66
C LYS A 206 14.81 17.16 -10.52
N GLN A 207 14.86 16.52 -9.35
CA GLN A 207 13.93 15.47 -8.97
C GLN A 207 12.72 16.06 -8.26
N LEU A 208 11.53 15.75 -8.78
CA LEU A 208 10.23 16.11 -8.21
C LEU A 208 9.49 14.83 -7.81
N SER A 209 8.63 14.92 -6.80
CA SER A 209 7.69 13.83 -6.53
C SER A 209 6.55 13.87 -7.56
N PRO A 210 6.24 12.76 -8.25
CA PRO A 210 5.04 12.68 -9.10
C PRO A 210 3.75 12.76 -8.30
N HIS A 211 3.82 12.51 -6.99
CA HIS A 211 2.65 12.27 -6.17
C HIS A 211 2.30 13.47 -5.30
N VAL A 212 0.99 13.72 -5.22
CA VAL A 212 0.35 14.67 -4.31
C VAL A 212 -0.87 13.96 -3.73
N GLN A 213 -0.81 13.61 -2.46
CA GLN A 213 -1.95 13.06 -1.72
C GLN A 213 -2.97 14.19 -1.50
N PRO A 214 -4.25 14.01 -1.87
CA PRO A 214 -5.28 14.99 -1.56
C PRO A 214 -5.55 15.04 -0.06
N GLY A 215 -6.02 16.20 0.41
CA GLY A 215 -6.58 16.31 1.76
C GLY A 215 -7.77 15.37 1.93
N LEU A 216 -7.83 14.66 3.05
CA LEU A 216 -8.85 13.61 3.27
C LEU A 216 -10.20 14.17 3.71
N GLU A 217 -10.24 15.38 4.29
CA GLU A 217 -11.46 16.10 4.66
C GLU A 217 -11.52 17.49 4.01
N VAL A 218 -12.72 18.07 3.94
CA VAL A 218 -12.94 19.41 3.36
C VAL A 218 -12.05 20.44 4.06
N GLY A 219 -11.26 21.18 3.28
CA GLY A 219 -10.33 22.19 3.77
C GLY A 219 -8.95 21.68 4.17
N ASP A 220 -8.70 20.37 4.15
CA ASP A 220 -7.36 19.82 4.35
C ASP A 220 -6.46 20.13 3.14
N SER A 221 -5.26 20.65 3.41
CA SER A 221 -4.26 20.89 2.36
C SER A 221 -3.70 19.58 1.79
N PRO A 222 -3.33 19.55 0.50
CA PRO A 222 -2.65 18.39 -0.09
C PRO A 222 -1.26 18.17 0.53
N LEU A 223 -0.84 16.90 0.55
CA LEU A 223 0.46 16.47 1.06
C LEU A 223 1.33 15.94 -0.09
N THR A 224 2.57 16.41 -0.18
CA THR A 224 3.55 15.83 -1.11
C THR A 224 4.38 14.79 -0.40
N VAL A 225 4.21 13.52 -0.78
CA VAL A 225 4.98 12.38 -0.27
C VAL A 225 5.66 11.64 -1.42
N CYS A 226 6.50 10.66 -1.11
CA CYS A 226 7.17 9.82 -2.11
C CYS A 226 6.28 8.64 -2.48
N TRP A 227 6.10 8.39 -3.79
CA TRP A 227 5.66 7.08 -4.26
C TRP A 227 6.81 6.11 -4.33
N VAL A 228 6.59 4.94 -3.75
CA VAL A 228 7.55 3.86 -3.72
C VAL A 228 6.91 2.62 -4.30
N LEU A 229 7.65 1.96 -5.19
CA LEU A 229 7.26 0.69 -5.80
C LEU A 229 8.10 -0.43 -5.22
N ARG A 230 7.44 -1.52 -4.85
CA ARG A 230 8.08 -2.77 -4.49
C ARG A 230 7.80 -3.80 -5.57
N PRO A 231 8.80 -4.23 -6.36
CA PRO A 231 8.59 -5.22 -7.40
C PRO A 231 8.00 -6.53 -6.88
N SER A 232 7.17 -7.18 -7.68
CA SER A 232 6.71 -8.54 -7.39
C SER A 232 7.87 -9.53 -7.55
N PRO A 233 8.10 -10.45 -6.60
CA PRO A 233 9.14 -11.48 -6.73
C PRO A 233 8.92 -12.44 -7.91
N VAL A 234 7.67 -12.56 -8.37
CA VAL A 234 7.26 -13.47 -9.47
C VAL A 234 6.88 -12.69 -10.73
N GLN A 235 7.56 -11.57 -10.99
CA GLN A 235 7.28 -10.74 -12.15
C GLN A 235 7.44 -11.54 -13.46
N THR A 236 6.32 -11.78 -14.15
CA THR A 236 6.29 -12.52 -15.43
C THR A 236 6.22 -11.60 -16.65
N THR A 237 5.80 -10.35 -16.46
CA THR A 237 5.58 -9.40 -17.55
C THR A 237 6.51 -8.19 -17.40
N PRO A 238 7.30 -7.84 -18.45
CA PRO A 238 8.13 -6.64 -18.44
C PRO A 238 7.30 -5.36 -18.34
N TRP A 239 7.83 -4.35 -17.66
CA TRP A 239 7.25 -3.01 -17.60
C TRP A 239 8.35 -1.96 -17.43
N THR A 240 8.07 -0.72 -17.81
CA THR A 240 8.90 0.44 -17.48
C THR A 240 8.05 1.47 -16.75
N ILE A 241 8.68 2.30 -15.91
CA ILE A 241 7.95 3.37 -15.23
C ILE A 241 7.46 4.44 -16.21
N SER A 242 8.14 4.63 -17.34
CA SER A 242 7.72 5.55 -18.40
C SER A 242 6.39 5.13 -19.04
N ASP A 243 6.15 3.83 -19.17
CA ASP A 243 4.89 3.30 -19.70
C ASP A 243 3.76 3.28 -18.66
N LEU A 244 4.12 3.17 -17.38
CA LEU A 244 3.17 2.98 -16.27
C LEU A 244 2.80 4.28 -15.55
N GLY A 245 3.71 5.24 -15.46
CA GLY A 245 3.61 6.40 -14.55
C GLY A 245 2.32 7.20 -14.68
N ASN A 246 2.02 7.69 -15.89
CA ASN A 246 0.79 8.46 -16.13
C ASN A 246 -0.49 7.64 -15.87
N LYS A 247 -0.47 6.34 -16.21
CA LYS A 247 -1.61 5.45 -16.02
C LYS A 247 -1.85 5.14 -14.54
N LEU A 248 -0.75 4.99 -13.79
CA LEU A 248 -0.79 4.81 -12.35
C LEU A 248 -1.29 6.07 -11.65
N LEU A 249 -0.87 7.26 -12.10
CA LEU A 249 -1.36 8.55 -11.62
C LEU A 249 -2.89 8.67 -11.79
N LYS A 250 -3.37 8.39 -12.99
CA LYS A 250 -4.79 8.41 -13.30
C LYS A 250 -5.57 7.39 -12.46
N ALA A 251 -5.07 6.15 -12.35
CA ALA A 251 -5.74 5.10 -11.58
C ALA A 251 -5.80 5.44 -10.08
N TYR A 252 -4.77 6.10 -9.55
CA TYR A 252 -4.76 6.58 -8.18
C TYR A 252 -5.85 7.62 -7.92
N TYR A 253 -5.89 8.71 -8.70
CA TYR A 253 -6.89 9.76 -8.47
C TYR A 253 -8.32 9.27 -8.74
N GLN A 254 -8.50 8.42 -9.75
CA GLN A 254 -9.79 7.77 -9.99
C GLN A 254 -10.23 6.94 -8.78
N ASN A 255 -9.32 6.14 -8.20
CA ASN A 255 -9.63 5.37 -6.99
C ASN A 255 -10.04 6.29 -5.85
N ILE A 256 -9.29 7.36 -5.56
CA ILE A 256 -9.65 8.29 -4.48
C ILE A 256 -11.03 8.95 -4.74
N ARG A 257 -11.34 9.29 -5.99
CA ARG A 257 -12.65 9.83 -6.38
C ARG A 257 -13.78 8.82 -6.18
N ASP A 258 -13.55 7.57 -6.58
CA ASP A 258 -14.49 6.46 -6.44
C ASP A 258 -14.78 6.11 -4.98
N GLU A 259 -13.82 6.35 -4.07
CA GLU A 259 -14.02 6.18 -2.63
C GLU A 259 -14.79 7.35 -1.98
N GLY A 260 -15.12 8.39 -2.74
CA GLY A 260 -15.94 9.51 -2.25
C GLY A 260 -15.19 10.54 -1.41
N PHE A 261 -13.86 10.63 -1.57
CA PHE A 261 -13.09 11.72 -0.97
C PHE A 261 -13.46 13.09 -1.59
N PRO A 262 -13.17 14.23 -0.93
CA PRO A 262 -13.62 15.54 -1.39
C PRO A 262 -13.07 15.91 -2.77
N GLU A 263 -13.96 16.07 -3.77
CA GLU A 263 -13.55 16.34 -5.16
C GLU A 263 -12.70 17.61 -5.30
N GLU A 264 -12.97 18.67 -4.52
CA GLU A 264 -12.17 19.89 -4.54
C GLU A 264 -10.70 19.61 -4.17
N ASN A 265 -10.47 18.78 -3.16
CA ASN A 265 -9.12 18.39 -2.73
C ASN A 265 -8.45 17.47 -3.75
N ILE A 266 -9.21 16.54 -4.34
CA ILE A 266 -8.74 15.64 -5.40
C ILE A 266 -8.28 16.46 -6.61
N SER A 267 -9.17 17.33 -7.12
CA SER A 267 -8.90 18.21 -8.25
C SER A 267 -7.67 19.10 -7.99
N LEU A 268 -7.52 19.67 -6.79
CA LEU A 268 -6.34 20.46 -6.46
C LEU A 268 -5.05 19.64 -6.52
N ALA A 269 -5.04 18.46 -5.88
CA ALA A 269 -3.87 17.58 -5.85
C ALA A 269 -3.52 17.04 -7.24
N GLU A 270 -4.52 16.61 -8.01
CA GLU A 270 -4.39 16.10 -9.38
C GLU A 270 -3.79 17.17 -10.30
N ASN A 271 -4.32 18.39 -10.29
CA ASN A 271 -3.76 19.51 -11.04
C ASN A 271 -2.29 19.81 -10.68
N MET A 272 -1.91 19.69 -9.40
CA MET A 272 -0.52 19.86 -8.99
C MET A 272 0.38 18.75 -9.54
N ALA A 273 -0.07 17.50 -9.48
CA ALA A 273 0.66 16.35 -10.00
C ALA A 273 0.81 16.40 -11.54
N GLU A 274 -0.25 16.75 -12.27
CA GLU A 274 -0.23 16.91 -13.72
C GLU A 274 0.79 17.96 -14.17
N LYS A 275 0.79 19.14 -13.53
CA LYS A 275 1.78 20.20 -13.79
C LYS A 275 3.23 19.75 -13.55
N ARG A 276 3.45 18.88 -12.57
CA ARG A 276 4.78 18.29 -12.33
C ARG A 276 5.15 17.31 -13.45
N CYS A 277 4.19 16.56 -14.00
CA CYS A 277 4.42 15.60 -15.08
C CYS A 277 4.71 16.27 -16.43
N GLU A 278 4.19 17.47 -16.69
CA GLU A 278 4.42 18.21 -17.93
C GLU A 278 5.92 18.43 -18.22
N GLY A 279 6.40 17.86 -19.32
CA GLY A 279 7.80 17.97 -19.75
C GLY A 279 8.81 17.19 -18.88
N SER A 280 8.33 16.34 -17.97
CA SER A 280 9.16 15.55 -17.07
C SER A 280 9.37 14.12 -17.59
N GLU A 281 10.50 13.53 -17.20
CA GLU A 281 10.80 12.12 -17.45
C GLU A 281 10.54 11.29 -16.19
N TRP A 282 9.76 10.22 -16.31
CA TRP A 282 9.54 9.24 -15.24
C TRP A 282 10.78 8.39 -15.00
N LYS A 283 11.24 8.31 -13.74
CA LYS A 283 12.40 7.49 -13.35
C LYS A 283 12.15 6.70 -12.07
N LEU A 284 12.82 5.54 -12.01
CA LEU A 284 13.03 4.81 -10.77
C LEU A 284 14.43 5.14 -10.24
N VAL A 285 14.53 5.44 -8.96
CA VAL A 285 15.80 5.67 -8.27
C VAL A 285 15.85 4.87 -6.99
N SER A 286 17.05 4.60 -6.48
CA SER A 286 17.18 4.00 -5.15
C SER A 286 16.53 4.94 -4.12
N PHE A 287 15.75 4.37 -3.20
CA PHE A 287 14.92 5.22 -2.35
C PHE A 287 15.75 6.07 -1.37
N ASP A 288 16.92 5.58 -0.94
CA ASP A 288 17.86 6.33 -0.09
C ASP A 288 18.59 7.49 -0.83
N GLU A 289 18.54 7.50 -2.17
CA GLU A 289 19.13 8.52 -3.04
C GLU A 289 18.15 9.66 -3.39
N VAL A 290 16.87 9.54 -3.06
CA VAL A 290 15.86 10.55 -3.38
C VAL A 290 16.20 11.88 -2.73
N ARG A 291 16.25 12.95 -3.55
CA ARG A 291 16.42 14.34 -3.10
C ARG A 291 15.38 15.22 -3.78
N PHE A 292 14.17 15.25 -3.24
CA PHE A 292 13.11 16.07 -3.80
C PHE A 292 13.41 17.55 -3.68
N HIS A 293 13.26 18.26 -4.79
CA HIS A 293 13.22 19.70 -4.80
C HIS A 293 11.77 20.09 -4.53
N LEU A 294 11.54 20.82 -3.44
CA LEU A 294 10.24 21.42 -3.17
C LEU A 294 10.05 22.53 -4.21
N SER A 295 9.12 22.31 -5.15
CA SER A 295 8.64 23.31 -6.09
C SER A 295 7.48 24.09 -5.49
#